data_AF-A0A937ZS43-F1
#
_entry.id   AF-A0A937ZS43-F1
#
_cell.length_a   1.000
_cell.length_b   1.000
_cell.length_c   1.000
_cell.angle_alpha   90.00
_cell.angle_beta   90.00
_cell.angle_gamma   90.00
#
_symmetry.space_group_name_H-M   'P 1'
#
loop_
_entity.id
_entity.type
_entity.pdbx_description
1 polymer ?
#
loop_
_entity_poly.entity_id
_entity_poly.type
_entity_poly.pdbx_seq_one_letter_code
_entity_poly.pdbx_strand_id
1 'polypeptide(L)'
;MRNLFRLCAPFALLLAASPACADELFLGADVHKVDTPFALKVAEGGADIALGYCFRPIESWLAIGSPAPYVIASINTAGDTSFAGAILSWTLGKGRVYFRPAIGLVVLDGDTRRIDPATGRDRGLGSRVLFEPELAVG
;
A
#
# COMPACT_ATOMS: atom_id res chain seq x y z
N MET A 1 15.47 -9.46 -52.82
CA MET A 1 14.84 -8.61 -51.79
C MET A 1 15.20 -9.20 -50.43
N ARG A 2 15.77 -8.37 -49.55
CA ARG A 2 16.51 -8.75 -48.34
C ARG A 2 15.53 -8.82 -47.16
N ASN A 3 15.09 -10.00 -46.73
CA ASN A 3 14.19 -10.12 -45.59
C ASN A 3 15.02 -10.20 -44.30
N LEU A 4 15.02 -9.07 -43.60
CA LEU A 4 15.68 -8.81 -42.33
C LEU A 4 15.07 -9.67 -41.21
N PHE A 5 15.94 -10.35 -40.47
CA PHE A 5 15.67 -10.97 -39.17
C PHE A 5 14.99 -9.97 -38.21
N ARG A 6 13.90 -10.40 -37.56
CA ARG A 6 13.41 -9.80 -36.30
C ARG A 6 13.33 -10.91 -35.26
N LEU A 7 14.42 -11.09 -34.50
CA LEU A 7 14.39 -11.81 -33.23
C LEU A 7 13.69 -10.89 -32.22
N CYS A 8 12.44 -11.19 -31.85
CA CYS A 8 11.85 -10.69 -30.61
C CYS A 8 12.44 -11.52 -29.46
N ALA A 9 13.43 -10.99 -28.76
CA ALA A 9 13.90 -11.58 -27.51
C ALA A 9 12.88 -11.25 -26.40
N PRO A 10 12.29 -12.24 -25.71
CA PRO A 10 11.50 -11.96 -24.52
C PRO A 10 12.45 -11.53 -23.40
N PHE A 11 12.25 -10.30 -22.90
CA PHE A 11 12.91 -9.77 -21.71
C PHE A 11 12.31 -10.45 -20.48
N ALA A 12 12.82 -11.64 -20.14
CA ALA A 12 12.46 -12.31 -18.90
C ALA A 12 13.17 -11.59 -17.73
N LEU A 13 12.45 -10.68 -17.07
CA LEU A 13 12.84 -10.12 -15.78
C LEU A 13 12.79 -11.23 -14.72
N LEU A 14 13.91 -11.93 -14.56
CA LEU A 14 14.17 -12.78 -13.39
C LEU A 14 14.39 -11.85 -12.19
N LEU A 15 13.32 -11.53 -11.46
CA LEU A 15 13.40 -10.93 -10.12
C LEU A 15 13.89 -12.00 -9.14
N ALA A 16 15.21 -12.19 -9.08
CA ALA A 16 15.84 -12.97 -8.02
C ALA A 16 15.70 -12.17 -6.70
N ALA A 17 14.77 -12.59 -5.84
CA ALA A 17 14.66 -12.10 -4.46
C ALA A 17 15.91 -12.55 -3.67
N SER A 18 16.96 -11.74 -3.71
CA SER A 18 18.08 -11.86 -2.79
C SER A 18 17.67 -11.26 -1.44
N PRO A 19 18.00 -11.87 -0.30
CA PRO A 19 17.82 -11.25 1.01
C PRO A 19 18.94 -10.22 1.16
N ALA A 20 18.80 -9.07 0.52
CA ALA A 20 19.73 -7.97 0.68
C ALA A 20 19.17 -7.02 1.73
N CYS A 21 20.08 -6.45 2.50
CA CYS A 21 19.86 -5.35 3.44
C CYS A 21 19.53 -4.06 2.65
N ALA A 22 18.49 -4.14 1.81
CA ALA A 22 18.17 -3.21 0.76
C ALA A 22 16.73 -2.75 0.95
N ASP A 23 16.51 -1.51 0.55
CA ASP A 23 15.18 -0.97 0.46
C ASP A 23 14.32 -1.87 -0.48
N GLU A 24 13.04 -2.00 -0.16
CA GLU A 24 12.09 -2.87 -0.86
C GLU A 24 11.10 -2.00 -1.64
N LEU A 25 11.01 -2.22 -2.95
CA LEU A 25 9.96 -1.65 -3.79
C LEU A 25 8.87 -2.71 -4.01
N PHE A 26 7.61 -2.38 -3.75
CA PHE A 26 6.48 -3.27 -4.01
C PHE A 26 5.37 -2.56 -4.77
N LEU A 27 4.62 -3.36 -5.52
CA LEU A 27 3.44 -2.95 -6.29
C LEU A 27 2.29 -3.88 -5.88
N GLY A 28 1.13 -3.31 -5.58
CA GLY A 28 -0.06 -4.01 -5.12
C GLY A 28 -1.29 -3.61 -5.91
N ALA A 29 -2.31 -4.48 -5.85
CA ALA A 29 -3.65 -4.18 -6.29
C ALA A 29 -4.61 -4.57 -5.17
N ASP A 30 -5.40 -3.60 -4.72
CA ASP A 30 -6.23 -3.72 -3.54
C ASP A 30 -7.70 -3.72 -3.90
N VAL A 31 -8.44 -4.65 -3.29
CA VAL A 31 -9.91 -4.63 -3.30
C VAL A 31 -10.35 -4.16 -1.92
N HIS A 32 -10.94 -2.98 -1.86
CA HIS A 32 -11.45 -2.39 -0.62
C HIS A 32 -12.90 -2.80 -0.35
N LYS A 33 -13.44 -2.35 0.79
CA LYS A 33 -14.78 -2.70 1.34
C LYS A 33 -14.93 -4.14 1.83
N VAL A 34 -13.94 -4.63 2.56
CA VAL A 34 -14.15 -5.88 3.30
C VAL A 34 -15.16 -5.62 4.42
N ASP A 35 -16.30 -6.32 4.40
CA ASP A 35 -17.30 -6.25 5.46
C ASP A 35 -16.74 -6.91 6.72
N THR A 36 -16.16 -6.11 7.61
CA THR A 36 -15.70 -6.53 8.94
C THR A 36 -16.48 -5.79 10.02
N PRO A 37 -16.54 -6.30 11.27
CA PRO A 37 -17.18 -5.59 12.38
C PRO A 37 -16.59 -4.19 12.68
N PHE A 38 -15.41 -3.90 12.15
CA PHE A 38 -14.69 -2.63 12.32
C PHE A 38 -14.75 -1.74 11.07
N ALA A 39 -15.37 -2.20 9.98
CA ALA A 39 -15.39 -1.47 8.72
C ALA A 39 -16.43 -0.35 8.73
N LEU A 40 -16.00 0.85 8.36
CA LEU A 40 -16.91 1.92 7.97
C LEU A 40 -17.42 1.63 6.55
N LYS A 41 -18.75 1.70 6.37
CA LYS A 41 -19.34 1.48 5.05
C LYS A 41 -19.19 2.73 4.19
N VAL A 42 -18.07 2.85 3.50
CA VAL A 42 -17.85 3.87 2.46
C VAL A 42 -18.23 3.29 1.10
N ALA A 43 -18.97 4.03 0.29
CA ALA A 43 -19.38 3.60 -1.04
C ALA A 43 -18.40 4.14 -2.10
N GLU A 44 -17.33 3.38 -2.39
CA GLU A 44 -16.31 3.71 -3.41
C GLU A 44 -16.23 2.65 -4.53
N GLY A 45 -16.13 3.03 -5.79
CA GLY A 45 -15.93 2.11 -6.90
C GLY A 45 -14.48 1.64 -7.04
N GLY A 46 -14.28 0.68 -7.94
CA GLY A 46 -12.96 0.29 -8.44
C GLY A 46 -12.11 -0.53 -7.46
N ALA A 47 -10.94 -0.92 -7.98
CA ALA A 47 -9.81 -1.39 -7.19
C ALA A 47 -8.82 -0.23 -7.00
N ASP A 48 -7.86 -0.39 -6.09
CA ASP A 48 -6.74 0.52 -5.99
C ASP A 48 -5.46 -0.13 -6.51
N ILE A 49 -4.58 0.68 -7.08
CA ILE A 49 -3.22 0.27 -7.45
C ILE A 49 -2.25 1.00 -6.54
N ALA A 50 -1.50 0.24 -5.75
CA ALA A 50 -0.59 0.77 -4.75
C ALA A 50 0.87 0.55 -5.16
N LEU A 51 1.71 1.56 -4.94
CA LEU A 51 3.15 1.49 -5.07
C LEU A 51 3.77 1.97 -3.78
N GLY A 52 4.79 1.28 -3.28
CA GLY A 52 5.55 1.83 -2.20
C GLY A 52 6.97 1.32 -2.06
N TYR A 53 7.68 2.00 -1.19
CA TYR A 53 9.11 1.88 -0.99
C TYR A 53 9.41 1.83 0.50
N CYS A 54 9.88 0.67 0.96
CA CYS A 54 10.26 0.42 2.34
C CYS A 54 11.77 0.56 2.47
N PHE A 55 12.21 1.46 3.32
CA PHE A 55 13.61 1.73 3.59
C PHE A 55 14.17 0.74 4.61
N ARG A 56 15.49 0.75 4.77
CA ARG A 56 16.16 0.02 5.85
C ARG A 56 15.61 0.40 7.26
N PRO A 57 15.56 -0.57 8.18
CA PRO A 57 15.32 -0.31 9.61
C PRO A 57 16.16 0.82 10.19
N ILE A 58 15.55 1.67 11.01
CA ILE A 58 16.28 2.68 11.79
C ILE A 58 16.96 1.98 12.98
N GLU A 59 18.22 1.58 12.79
CA GLU A 59 18.98 0.82 13.79
C GLU A 59 19.14 1.55 15.12
N SER A 60 19.12 2.89 15.14
CA SER A 60 19.22 3.69 16.37
C SER A 60 17.93 3.68 17.21
N TRP A 61 16.80 3.22 16.67
CA TRP A 61 15.49 3.22 17.34
C TRP A 61 15.17 1.88 18.02
N LEU A 62 16.18 1.30 18.70
CA LEU A 62 16.10 -0.01 19.36
C LEU A 62 14.97 -0.09 20.40
N ALA A 63 14.68 1.02 21.09
CA ALA A 63 13.65 1.08 22.13
C ALA A 63 12.24 0.71 21.62
N ILE A 64 12.01 0.87 20.31
CA ILE A 64 10.74 0.51 19.65
C ILE A 64 10.95 -0.57 18.59
N GLY A 65 12.03 -1.34 18.67
CA GLY A 65 12.28 -2.49 17.79
C GLY A 65 12.78 -2.12 16.39
N SER A 66 13.40 -0.94 16.20
CA SER A 66 14.02 -0.52 14.95
C SER A 66 13.10 -0.64 13.72
N PRO A 67 11.99 0.13 13.66
CA PRO A 67 11.10 0.10 12.51
C PRO A 67 11.79 0.52 11.21
N ALA A 68 11.30 -0.04 10.11
CA ALA A 68 11.62 0.38 8.75
C ALA A 68 10.68 1.51 8.32
N PRO A 69 11.19 2.70 7.95
CA PRO A 69 10.40 3.73 7.30
C PRO A 69 9.88 3.23 5.97
N TYR A 70 8.70 3.68 5.59
CA TYR A 70 8.00 3.18 4.42
C TYR A 70 7.13 4.30 3.86
N VAL A 71 7.15 4.51 2.55
CA VAL A 71 6.24 5.42 1.86
C VAL A 71 5.38 4.65 0.86
N ILE A 72 4.11 5.03 0.77
CA ILE A 72 3.14 4.44 -0.15
C ILE A 72 2.37 5.53 -0.88
N ALA A 73 1.97 5.23 -2.11
CA ALA A 73 0.91 5.91 -2.81
C ALA A 73 -0.05 4.89 -3.41
N SER A 74 -1.33 5.20 -3.41
CA SER A 74 -2.38 4.36 -3.96
C SER A 74 -3.34 5.20 -4.80
N ILE A 75 -3.69 4.70 -5.97
CA ILE A 75 -4.58 5.35 -6.93
C ILE A 75 -5.82 4.49 -7.12
N ASN A 76 -7.00 5.08 -6.86
CA ASN A 76 -8.26 4.42 -7.14
C ASN A 76 -8.59 4.43 -8.64
N THR A 77 -8.90 3.25 -9.17
CA THR A 77 -9.17 3.05 -10.60
C THR A 77 -10.50 3.63 -11.08
N ALA A 78 -11.42 3.95 -10.19
CA ALA A 78 -12.70 4.59 -10.49
C ALA A 78 -12.68 6.12 -10.28
N GLY A 79 -11.56 6.68 -9.80
CA GLY A 79 -11.44 8.10 -9.50
C GLY A 79 -12.09 8.54 -8.18
N ASP A 80 -12.33 7.57 -7.28
CA ASP A 80 -12.68 7.87 -5.89
C ASP A 80 -11.41 8.24 -5.08
N THR A 81 -11.26 7.72 -3.88
CA THR A 81 -10.22 8.15 -2.94
C THR A 81 -8.86 7.56 -3.32
N SER A 82 -7.91 8.43 -3.63
CA SER A 82 -6.50 8.12 -3.75
C SER A 82 -5.75 8.66 -2.51
N PHE A 83 -4.61 8.06 -2.18
CA PHE A 83 -3.83 8.48 -1.02
C PHE A 83 -2.33 8.34 -1.21
N ALA A 84 -1.57 9.05 -0.37
CA ALA A 84 -0.15 8.84 -0.20
C ALA A 84 0.24 9.05 1.27
N GLY A 85 1.23 8.32 1.76
CA GLY A 85 1.55 8.33 3.18
C GLY A 85 2.96 7.91 3.52
N ALA A 86 3.27 8.10 4.80
CA ALA A 86 4.50 7.66 5.44
C ALA A 86 4.15 6.77 6.65
N ILE A 87 4.84 5.65 6.74
CA ILE A 87 4.50 4.51 7.56
C ILE A 87 5.79 3.99 8.22
N LEU A 88 5.64 3.43 9.43
CA LEU A 88 6.67 2.65 10.09
C LEU A 88 6.22 1.18 10.11
N SER A 89 7.09 0.28 9.67
CA SER A 89 6.81 -1.15 9.62
C SER A 89 7.83 -1.96 10.41
N TRP A 90 7.41 -3.12 10.93
CA TRP A 90 8.27 -4.05 11.64
C TRP A 90 8.24 -5.40 10.94
N THR A 91 9.35 -5.88 10.42
CA THR A 91 9.39 -7.23 9.83
C THR A 91 9.71 -8.24 10.93
N LEU A 92 8.71 -9.05 11.28
CA LEU A 92 8.81 -10.13 12.25
C LEU A 92 8.95 -11.46 11.52
N GLY A 93 10.02 -12.19 11.83
CA GLY A 93 10.37 -13.44 11.15
C GLY A 93 11.80 -13.41 10.63
N LYS A 94 12.35 -14.59 10.31
CA LYS A 94 13.68 -14.74 9.73
C LYS A 94 13.57 -15.71 8.56
N GLY A 95 13.60 -15.19 7.34
CA GLY A 95 13.63 -16.01 6.12
C GLY A 95 12.47 -15.75 5.17
N ARG A 96 11.98 -16.81 4.53
CA ARG A 96 11.00 -16.75 3.42
C ARG A 96 9.56 -16.50 3.87
N VAL A 97 9.30 -16.55 5.17
CA VAL A 97 7.99 -16.27 5.75
C VAL A 97 8.13 -15.19 6.80
N TYR A 98 7.35 -14.12 6.68
CA TYR A 98 7.35 -12.99 7.59
C TYR A 98 5.95 -12.47 7.85
N PHE A 99 5.81 -11.81 8.99
CA PHE A 99 4.65 -11.00 9.36
C PHE A 99 5.12 -9.57 9.55
N ARG A 100 4.40 -8.60 8.98
CA ARG A 100 4.81 -7.19 8.96
C ARG A 100 3.64 -6.30 9.36
N PRO A 101 3.46 -6.01 10.66
CA PRO A 101 2.58 -4.93 11.08
C PRO A 101 3.21 -3.57 10.71
N ALA A 102 2.36 -2.61 10.38
CA ALA A 102 2.77 -1.24 10.13
C ALA A 102 1.73 -0.23 10.64
N ILE A 103 2.21 0.97 10.95
CA ILE A 103 1.35 2.09 11.31
C ILE A 103 1.91 3.38 10.71
N GLY A 104 1.04 4.19 10.13
CA GLY A 104 1.43 5.45 9.53
C GLY A 104 0.33 6.47 9.45
N LEU A 105 0.61 7.52 8.68
CA LEU A 105 -0.33 8.54 8.31
C LEU A 105 -0.40 8.64 6.80
N VAL A 106 -1.62 8.73 6.28
CA VAL A 106 -1.90 8.96 4.87
C VAL A 106 -2.64 10.27 4.69
N VAL A 107 -2.31 10.96 3.60
CA VAL A 107 -3.09 12.07 3.06
C VAL A 107 -3.89 11.53 1.90
N LEU A 108 -5.19 11.81 1.89
CA LEU A 108 -6.11 11.37 0.85
C LEU A 108 -6.82 12.55 0.18
N ASP A 109 -7.23 12.35 -1.06
CA ASP A 109 -7.96 13.35 -1.86
C ASP A 109 -9.48 13.14 -1.88
N GLY A 110 -9.95 12.04 -1.29
CA GLY A 110 -11.37 11.72 -1.14
C GLY A 110 -12.18 12.72 -0.30
N ASP A 111 -13.50 12.62 -0.43
CA ASP A 111 -14.44 13.50 0.25
C ASP A 111 -14.37 13.34 1.78
N THR A 112 -14.00 14.40 2.49
CA THR A 112 -14.04 14.41 3.95
C THR A 112 -15.45 14.39 4.52
N ARG A 113 -16.45 14.73 3.69
CA ARG A 113 -17.88 14.72 4.02
C ARG A 113 -18.66 14.09 2.88
N ARG A 114 -19.35 12.99 3.14
CA ARG A 114 -20.12 12.25 2.14
C ARG A 114 -21.44 11.82 2.74
N ILE A 115 -22.48 12.62 2.51
CA ILE A 115 -23.81 12.34 3.05
C ILE A 115 -24.49 11.27 2.19
N ASP A 116 -24.86 10.16 2.82
CA ASP A 116 -25.64 9.12 2.18
C ASP A 116 -27.07 9.64 1.93
N PRO A 117 -27.51 9.74 0.66
CA PRO A 117 -28.83 10.29 0.33
C PRO A 117 -29.99 9.40 0.81
N ALA A 118 -29.76 8.10 1.03
CA ALA A 118 -30.78 7.18 1.51
C ALA A 118 -30.95 7.22 3.04
N THR A 119 -29.88 7.50 3.78
CA THR A 119 -29.90 7.44 5.26
C THR A 119 -29.68 8.78 5.94
N GLY A 120 -29.25 9.81 5.21
CA GLY A 120 -28.89 11.13 5.74
C GLY A 120 -27.62 11.14 6.59
N ARG A 121 -26.93 10.01 6.72
CA ARG A 121 -25.73 9.87 7.55
C ARG A 121 -24.50 10.34 6.82
N ASP A 122 -23.61 11.01 7.53
CA ASP A 122 -22.27 11.30 7.03
C ASP A 122 -21.43 10.02 7.05
N ARG A 123 -20.92 9.65 5.87
CA ARG A 123 -20.00 8.54 5.63
C ARG A 123 -18.64 9.05 5.15
N GLY A 124 -18.42 10.35 5.21
CA GLY A 124 -17.11 10.94 4.94
C GLY A 124 -16.12 10.57 6.03
N LEU A 125 -14.84 10.65 5.70
CA LEU A 125 -13.75 10.26 6.60
C LEU A 125 -13.48 11.30 7.70
N GLY A 126 -14.11 12.49 7.61
CA GLY A 126 -13.98 13.58 8.58
C GLY A 126 -12.65 14.34 8.53
N SER A 127 -11.61 13.76 7.92
CA SER A 127 -10.28 14.34 7.77
C SER A 127 -9.64 13.91 6.46
N ARG A 128 -8.76 14.76 5.90
CA ARG A 128 -7.88 14.40 4.78
C ARG A 128 -6.62 13.66 5.22
N VAL A 129 -6.36 13.63 6.52
CA VAL A 129 -5.22 12.93 7.12
C VAL A 129 -5.77 11.86 8.05
N LEU A 130 -5.44 10.59 7.77
CA LEU A 130 -5.90 9.44 8.53
C LEU A 130 -4.73 8.58 9.00
N PHE A 131 -5.00 7.76 10.02
CA PHE A 131 -4.11 6.66 10.39
C PHE A 131 -4.23 5.53 9.36
N GLU A 132 -3.09 4.97 8.99
CA GLU A 132 -2.97 3.80 8.11
C GLU A 132 -2.40 2.62 8.92
N PRO A 133 -3.26 1.78 9.52
CA PRO A 133 -2.85 0.53 10.11
C PRO A 133 -2.78 -0.56 9.02
N GLU A 134 -1.65 -1.24 8.91
CA GLU A 134 -1.42 -2.28 7.90
C GLU A 134 -0.94 -3.58 8.56
N LEU A 135 -1.34 -4.72 7.98
CA LEU A 135 -0.82 -6.04 8.30
C LEU A 135 -0.46 -6.77 7.00
N ALA A 136 0.81 -7.13 6.84
CA ALA A 136 1.27 -7.93 5.70
C ALA A 136 1.83 -9.30 6.16
N VAL A 137 1.67 -10.30 5.30
CA VAL A 137 2.28 -11.63 5.42
C VAL A 137 2.89 -11.97 4.06
N GLY A 138 4.10 -12.51 4.04
CA GLY A 138 4.80 -12.93 2.83
C GLY A 138 5.75 -14.07 3.09
#